data_AF-A0A2Z6RY97-F1
#
_entry.id   AF-A0A2Z6RY97-F1
#
_cell.length_a   1.000
_cell.length_b   1.000
_cell.length_c   1.000
_cell.angle_alpha   90.00
_cell.angle_beta   90.00
_cell.angle_gamma   90.00
#
_symmetry.space_group_name_H-M   'P 1'
#
loop_
_entity.id
_entity.type
_entity.pdbx_description
1 polymer ?
#
loop_
_entity_poly.entity_id
_entity_poly.type
_entity_poly.pdbx_seq_one_letter_code
_entity_poly.pdbx_strand_id
1 'polypeptide(L)'
;MSSMTQVTPTSALKSILSDCFHDIIVDFFLGLIKRNPDTIFSSLKTTDPSAIDEFLQTYKDQTVPKEKLLLSLPQNSYVLIIAELLATFLNLFLLDDENQKIFFMDSKIC
;
A
#
# COMPACT_ATOMS: atom_id res chain seq x y z
N MET A 1 -21.27 -34.00 -18.83
CA MET A 1 -21.85 -32.66 -18.58
C MET A 1 -20.84 -31.90 -17.76
N SER A 2 -20.29 -30.80 -18.29
CA SER A 2 -19.30 -29.99 -17.58
C SER A 2 -20.03 -28.98 -16.70
N SER A 3 -19.76 -28.99 -15.40
CA SER A 3 -20.31 -28.01 -14.45
C SER A 3 -19.44 -26.77 -14.51
N MET A 4 -19.98 -25.68 -15.05
CA MET A 4 -19.32 -24.39 -15.06
C MET A 4 -19.63 -23.74 -13.71
N THR A 5 -18.67 -23.77 -12.78
CA THR A 5 -18.78 -23.03 -11.52
C THR A 5 -18.64 -21.55 -11.84
N GLN A 6 -19.77 -20.85 -11.90
CA GLN A 6 -19.79 -19.40 -12.10
C GLN A 6 -19.28 -18.74 -10.82
N VAL A 7 -18.00 -18.33 -10.81
CA VAL A 7 -17.42 -17.55 -9.73
C VAL A 7 -17.94 -16.12 -9.86
N THR A 8 -18.91 -15.77 -9.02
CA THR A 8 -19.40 -14.40 -8.92
C THR A 8 -18.30 -13.53 -8.29
N PRO A 9 -17.82 -12.46 -8.95
CA PRO A 9 -16.84 -11.57 -8.35
C PRO A 9 -17.47 -10.91 -7.12
N THR A 10 -16.98 -11.28 -5.94
CA THR A 10 -17.55 -10.83 -4.66
C THR A 10 -17.04 -9.43 -4.40
N SER A 11 -17.80 -8.41 -4.82
CA SER A 11 -17.52 -7.00 -4.52
C SER A 11 -17.42 -6.72 -3.02
N ALA A 12 -18.12 -7.51 -2.18
CA ALA A 12 -18.02 -7.45 -0.72
C ALA A 12 -16.71 -8.00 -0.14
N LEU A 13 -15.96 -8.84 -0.87
CA LEU A 13 -14.67 -9.38 -0.42
C LEU A 13 -13.57 -8.33 -0.60
N LYS A 14 -13.69 -7.48 -1.62
CA LYS A 14 -12.73 -6.40 -1.91
C LYS A 14 -12.63 -5.38 -0.76
N SER A 15 -13.74 -5.05 -0.09
CA SER A 15 -13.70 -4.13 1.05
C SER A 15 -13.13 -4.79 2.31
N ILE A 16 -13.33 -6.10 2.50
CA ILE A 16 -12.81 -6.84 3.66
C ILE A 16 -11.30 -7.06 3.55
N LEU A 17 -10.77 -7.18 2.33
CA LEU A 17 -9.35 -7.39 2.09
C LEU A 17 -8.54 -6.09 1.99
N SER A 18 -9.19 -4.93 1.81
CA SER A 18 -8.50 -3.65 1.59
C SER A 18 -7.46 -3.31 2.67
N ASP A 19 -7.72 -3.73 3.91
CA ASP A 19 -6.91 -3.39 5.07
C ASP A 19 -5.95 -4.52 5.50
N CYS A 20 -6.01 -5.69 4.85
CA CYS A 20 -5.32 -6.89 5.36
C CYS A 20 -3.79 -6.79 5.33
N PHE A 21 -3.24 -5.92 4.47
CA PHE A 21 -1.81 -5.69 4.36
C PHE A 21 -1.34 -4.42 5.09
N HIS A 22 -2.25 -3.58 5.60
CA HIS A 22 -1.87 -2.28 6.14
C HIS A 22 -0.83 -2.39 7.26
N ASP A 23 -1.00 -3.34 8.17
CA ASP A 23 -0.10 -3.49 9.31
C ASP A 23 1.30 -3.95 8.86
N ILE A 24 1.38 -4.88 7.89
CA ILE A 24 2.65 -5.34 7.31
C ILE A 24 3.34 -4.21 6.54
N ILE A 25 2.58 -3.44 5.76
CA ILE A 25 3.09 -2.29 5.02
C ILE A 25 3.63 -1.25 6.01
N VAL A 26 2.86 -0.91 7.04
CA VAL A 26 3.28 0.03 8.08
C VAL A 26 4.57 -0.46 8.74
N ASP A 27 4.64 -1.71 9.19
CA ASP A 27 5.85 -2.27 9.80
C ASP A 27 7.07 -2.23 8.87
N PHE A 28 6.88 -2.53 7.58
CA PHE A 28 7.92 -2.43 6.58
C PHE A 28 8.45 -0.99 6.43
N PHE A 29 7.55 -0.01 6.26
CA PHE A 29 7.93 1.39 6.16
C PHE A 29 8.58 1.89 7.46
N LEU A 30 8.06 1.50 8.62
CA LEU A 30 8.66 1.78 9.93
C LEU A 30 10.09 1.27 10.03
N GLY A 31 10.34 0.02 9.61
CA GLY A 31 11.68 -0.55 9.58
C GLY A 31 12.63 0.22 8.66
N LEU A 32 12.14 0.64 7.49
CA LEU A 32 12.91 1.40 6.51
C LEU A 32 13.27 2.79 7.03
N ILE A 33 12.29 3.51 7.59
CA ILE A 33 12.43 4.84 8.16
C ILE A 33 13.35 4.81 9.38
N LYS A 34 13.15 3.88 10.33
CA LYS A 34 14.00 3.78 11.54
C LYS A 34 15.48 3.62 11.19
N ARG A 35 15.79 2.97 10.08
CA ARG A 35 17.17 2.79 9.63
C ARG A 35 17.76 4.06 9.03
N ASN A 36 16.94 4.94 8.46
CA ASN A 36 17.36 6.13 7.71
C ASN A 36 16.31 7.27 7.79
N PRO A 37 16.09 7.85 8.99
CA PRO A 37 14.93 8.71 9.24
C PRO A 37 14.93 10.01 8.42
N ASP A 38 16.10 10.57 8.14
CA ASP A 38 16.23 11.87 7.48
C ASP A 38 16.44 11.78 5.96
N THR A 39 16.77 10.60 5.44
CA THR A 39 17.33 10.46 4.09
C THR A 39 16.52 9.59 3.14
N ILE A 40 15.68 8.67 3.63
CA ILE A 40 15.12 7.63 2.73
C ILE A 40 14.11 8.19 1.72
N PHE A 41 13.35 9.22 2.10
CA PHE A 41 12.35 9.85 1.24
C PHE A 41 12.62 11.32 0.95
N SER A 42 13.58 11.95 1.64
CA SER A 42 13.85 13.39 1.48
C SER A 42 14.44 13.76 0.13
N SER A 43 14.98 12.80 -0.63
CA SER A 43 15.44 13.00 -2.00
C SER A 43 14.33 12.89 -3.05
N LEU A 44 13.18 12.32 -2.70
CA LEU A 44 12.03 12.29 -3.60
C LEU A 44 11.49 13.71 -3.72
N LYS A 45 11.29 14.16 -4.95
CA LYS A 45 10.69 15.46 -5.25
C LYS A 45 9.53 15.22 -6.20
N THR A 46 8.39 15.82 -5.89
CA THR A 46 7.25 15.87 -6.80
C THR A 46 7.13 17.26 -7.36
N THR A 47 6.96 17.36 -8.67
CA THR A 47 6.69 18.62 -9.36
C THR A 47 5.20 18.96 -9.35
N ASP A 48 4.35 17.99 -9.02
CA ASP A 48 2.91 18.13 -8.94
C ASP A 48 2.35 17.38 -7.73
N PRO A 49 2.30 18.02 -6.55
CA PRO A 49 1.69 17.44 -5.35
C PRO A 49 0.20 17.11 -5.55
N SER A 50 -0.50 17.82 -6.43
CA SER A 50 -1.95 17.63 -6.62
C SER A 50 -2.28 16.29 -7.26
N ALA A 51 -1.40 15.79 -8.13
CA ALA A 51 -1.52 14.46 -8.70
C ALA A 51 -1.43 13.34 -7.63
N ILE A 52 -0.63 13.57 -6.57
CA ILE A 52 -0.54 12.63 -5.44
C ILE A 52 -1.85 12.64 -4.65
N ASP A 53 -2.37 13.82 -4.35
CA ASP A 53 -3.65 13.95 -3.65
C ASP A 53 -4.80 13.31 -4.44
N GLU A 54 -4.87 13.56 -5.76
CA GLU A 54 -5.88 12.96 -6.64
C GLU A 54 -5.78 11.43 -6.66
N PHE A 55 -4.56 10.89 -6.74
CA PHE A 55 -4.32 9.46 -6.65
C PHE A 55 -4.83 8.89 -5.31
N LEU A 56 -4.45 9.50 -4.19
CA LEU A 56 -4.87 9.05 -2.86
C LEU A 56 -6.40 9.14 -2.65
N GLN A 57 -7.05 10.16 -3.22
CA GLN A 57 -8.51 10.29 -3.20
C GLN A 57 -9.20 9.21 -4.05
N THR A 58 -8.62 8.90 -5.22
CA THR A 58 -9.14 7.86 -6.12
C THR A 58 -9.16 6.49 -5.43
N TYR A 59 -8.14 6.20 -4.61
CA TYR A 59 -7.98 4.93 -3.90
C TYR A 59 -8.19 5.03 -2.39
N LYS A 60 -8.99 6.00 -1.93
CA LYS A 60 -9.13 6.32 -0.50
C LYS A 60 -9.47 5.11 0.39
N ASP A 61 -10.21 4.14 -0.13
CA ASP A 61 -10.63 2.95 0.62
C ASP A 61 -9.48 1.91 0.72
N GLN A 62 -8.46 2.03 -0.13
CA GLN A 62 -7.24 1.21 -0.14
C GLN A 62 -6.03 1.98 0.41
N THR A 63 -6.17 3.28 0.68
CA THR A 63 -5.09 4.11 1.21
C THR A 63 -4.77 3.68 2.63
N VAL A 64 -3.48 3.48 2.92
CA VAL A 64 -3.02 3.19 4.28
C VAL A 64 -3.22 4.45 5.13
N PRO A 65 -3.97 4.39 6.25
CA PRO A 65 -4.29 5.58 7.03
C PRO A 65 -3.04 6.32 7.51
N LYS A 66 -3.02 7.65 7.32
CA LYS A 66 -1.92 8.52 7.76
C LYS A 66 -1.60 8.31 9.24
N GLU A 67 -2.62 8.08 10.07
CA GLU A 67 -2.48 7.91 11.51
C GLU A 67 -1.60 6.70 11.86
N LYS A 68 -1.67 5.62 11.07
CA LYS A 68 -0.81 4.44 11.25
C LYS A 68 0.64 4.74 10.88
N LEU A 69 0.88 5.63 9.92
CA LEU A 69 2.22 6.06 9.48
C LEU A 69 2.82 7.14 10.39
N LEU A 70 1.97 8.03 10.93
CA LEU A 70 2.31 9.21 11.74
C LEU A 70 3.00 8.88 13.07
N LEU A 71 2.79 7.68 13.63
CA LEU A 71 3.32 7.27 14.93
C LEU A 71 4.86 7.20 15.01
N SER A 72 5.58 7.51 13.92
CA SER A 72 7.00 7.23 13.77
C SER A 72 7.83 8.27 13.02
N LEU A 73 7.19 9.27 12.42
CA LEU A 73 7.85 10.20 11.50
C LEU A 73 7.94 11.62 12.10
N PRO A 74 8.99 12.40 11.75
CA PRO A 74 8.96 13.85 11.94
C PRO A 74 7.71 14.40 11.25
N GLN A 75 7.06 15.41 11.83
CA GLN A 75 5.89 16.12 11.26
C GLN A 75 6.22 16.91 9.97
N ASN A 76 7.24 16.51 9.21
CA ASN A 76 7.44 17.00 7.87
C ASN A 76 6.35 16.43 6.96
N SER A 77 5.38 17.28 6.62
CA SER A 77 4.21 16.95 5.79
C SER A 77 4.61 16.32 4.44
N TYR A 78 5.80 16.65 3.92
CA TYR A 78 6.29 16.11 2.67
C TYR A 78 6.75 14.64 2.74
N VAL A 79 7.39 14.24 3.84
CA VAL A 79 7.81 12.84 4.02
C VAL A 79 6.57 11.96 4.21
N LEU A 80 5.56 12.48 4.92
CA LEU A 80 4.30 11.79 5.15
C LEU A 80 3.52 11.54 3.87
N ILE A 81 3.37 12.54 2.98
CA ILE A 81 2.61 12.36 1.73
C ILE A 81 3.29 11.35 0.79
N ILE A 82 4.62 11.32 0.76
CA ILE A 82 5.38 10.35 -0.04
C ILE A 82 5.28 8.95 0.57
N ALA A 83 5.38 8.82 1.89
CA ALA A 83 5.21 7.54 2.56
C ALA A 83 3.80 6.97 2.32
N GLU A 84 2.77 7.80 2.42
CA GLU A 84 1.39 7.41 2.13
C GLU A 84 1.21 7.00 0.66
N LEU A 85 1.74 7.77 -0.29
CA LEU A 85 1.73 7.40 -1.71
C LEU A 85 2.32 6.01 -1.94
N LEU A 86 3.52 5.76 -1.42
CA LEU A 86 4.22 4.48 -1.61
C LEU A 86 3.50 3.33 -0.89
N ALA A 87 2.97 3.57 0.30
CA ALA A 87 2.20 2.59 1.06
C ALA A 87 0.90 2.20 0.33
N THR A 88 0.18 3.19 -0.21
CA THR A 88 -1.03 2.96 -1.02
C THR A 88 -0.69 2.23 -2.31
N PHE A 89 0.39 2.60 -3.00
CA PHE A 89 0.85 1.87 -4.19
C PHE A 89 1.13 0.40 -3.87
N LEU A 90 1.82 0.14 -2.76
CA LEU A 90 2.12 -1.22 -2.33
C LEU A 90 0.85 -1.98 -1.95
N ASN A 91 -0.10 -1.34 -1.27
CA ASN A 91 -1.37 -1.96 -0.92
C ASN A 91 -2.18 -2.33 -2.17
N LEU A 92 -2.33 -1.41 -3.12
CA LEU A 92 -3.02 -1.68 -4.39
C LEU A 92 -2.36 -2.82 -5.17
N PHE A 93 -1.02 -2.86 -5.17
CA PHE A 93 -0.28 -3.94 -5.80
C PHE A 93 -0.55 -5.29 -5.10
N LEU A 94 -0.52 -5.33 -3.77
CA LEU A 94 -0.74 -6.54 -2.99
C LEU A 94 -2.20 -7.01 -2.96
N LEU A 95 -3.18 -6.13 -3.21
CA LEU A 95 -4.60 -6.51 -3.30
C LEU A 95 -4.95 -7.27 -4.58
N ASP A 96 -4.06 -7.27 -5.57
CA ASP A 96 -4.26 -7.99 -6.82
C ASP A 96 -3.64 -9.41 -6.72
N ASP A 97 -4.48 -10.44 -6.90
CA ASP A 97 -4.07 -11.83 -6.73
C ASP A 97 -2.99 -12.27 -7.74
N GLU A 98 -2.91 -11.68 -8.92
CA GLU A 98 -1.85 -11.99 -9.89
C GLU A 98 -0.53 -11.34 -9.46
N ASN A 99 -0.58 -10.10 -8.97
CA ASN A 99 0.57 -9.41 -8.42
C ASN A 99 1.07 -10.06 -7.12
N GLN A 100 0.18 -10.60 -6.28
CA GLN A 100 0.56 -11.43 -5.14
C GLN A 100 1.40 -12.62 -5.60
N LYS A 101 0.99 -13.35 -6.64
CA LYS A 101 1.77 -14.49 -7.17
C LYS A 101 3.16 -14.06 -7.64
N ILE A 102 3.28 -12.87 -8.24
CA ILE A 102 4.58 -12.29 -8.61
C ILE A 102 5.42 -12.01 -7.36
N PHE A 103 4.84 -11.45 -6.30
CA PHE A 103 5.58 -11.15 -5.07
C PHE A 103 5.98 -12.41 -4.31
N PHE A 104 5.09 -13.39 -4.26
CA PHE A 104 5.34 -14.71 -3.67
C PHE A 104 6.14 -15.64 -4.59
N MET A 105 6.54 -15.17 -5.80
CA MET A 105 7.45 -15.81 -6.77
C MET A 105 7.42 -17.35 -6.69
N ASP A 106 6.31 -18.00 -7.01
CA ASP A 106 6.23 -19.48 -7.09
C ASP A 106 6.87 -20.21 -5.89
N SER A 107 6.96 -19.56 -4.72
CA SER A 107 7.59 -20.13 -3.55
C SER A 107 6.63 -21.18 -3.02
N LYS A 108 6.76 -22.40 -3.54
CA LYS A 108 6.55 -23.57 -2.72
C LYS A 108 7.47 -23.37 -1.53
N ILE A 109 6.91 -22.85 -0.44
CA ILE A 109 7.50 -22.93 0.88
C ILE A 109 7.80 -24.42 1.07
N CYS A 110 9.08 -24.77 0.89
CA CYS A 110 9.59 -26.13 1.13
C CYS A 110 9.76 -26.33 2.63
#